data_AF-A0A7S0D6H9-F1
#
_entry.id   AF-A0A7S0D6H9-F1
#
_cell.length_a   1.000
_cell.length_b   1.000
_cell.length_c   1.000
_cell.angle_alpha   90.00
_cell.angle_beta   90.00
_cell.angle_gamma   90.00
#
_symmetry.space_group_name_H-M   'P 1'
#
loop_
_entity.id
_entity.type
_entity.pdbx_description
1 polymer ?
#
loop_
_entity_poly.entity_id
_entity_poly.type
_entity_poly.pdbx_seq_one_letter_code
_entity_poly.pdbx_strand_id
1 'polypeptide(L)'
;RPASPARGYAVARERTAITSKLWQDRLAQAKAAGVSEAAATRAQEALVPKPPTRTSIRYSFSADENLLEAYRNPWNAVRVGRVLEDLDSLAGNIAFSHCDDADRATRPQLLVTASVDRVRLMRALKLEEDVILSGAVAWVGRSSMVIRMEAWPAEHPDAPPCEETNVLRETNVGKEGYAPGSGPSLSADFTFVARDAVTNKSAAVNPLVPDCDASQTLFAQTAERVARKKEKAKAEKTGRKTVGEDPARPNAPHLETSLASAKNAFVDAALNETRAVTTFPALASTDAILSEATRTENIFVAQPQQRNLSGRIFGGFLLRRAFELAFATSYVFGGARPRFKSVRDMDFLKPVDVGDLLRFKARVLHVDTTSKTSETCVDVEVECLVTKPEETSAELSNTFLFTFHVENEAGGRDGRKVRRVLPASREDAAHVWERCLRPRLDTETDYGR
;
A
#
# COMPACT_ATOMS: atom_id res chain seq x y z
N ARG A 1 15.69 -29.25 -30.07
CA ARG A 1 16.39 -28.33 -29.13
C ARG A 1 16.45 -29.03 -27.79
N PRO A 2 17.62 -29.26 -27.17
CA PRO A 2 17.69 -29.93 -25.88
C PRO A 2 17.10 -29.02 -24.80
N ALA A 3 16.41 -29.63 -23.84
CA ALA A 3 15.81 -28.95 -22.70
C ALA A 3 16.90 -28.20 -21.90
N SER A 4 16.66 -26.91 -21.66
CA SER A 4 17.50 -26.12 -20.76
C SER A 4 17.39 -26.70 -19.34
N PRO A 5 18.50 -26.90 -18.61
CA PRO A 5 18.43 -27.31 -17.21
C PRO A 5 17.72 -26.22 -16.39
N ALA A 6 16.84 -26.63 -15.47
CA ALA A 6 16.17 -25.75 -14.52
C ALA A 6 17.23 -25.02 -13.68
N ARG A 7 17.49 -23.74 -14.00
CA ARG A 7 18.38 -22.89 -13.20
C ARG A 7 17.69 -22.58 -11.89
N GLY A 8 18.28 -23.02 -10.78
CA GLY A 8 17.77 -22.78 -9.43
C GLY A 8 17.54 -21.30 -9.13
N TYR A 9 16.57 -21.05 -8.25
CA TYR A 9 16.23 -19.72 -7.74
C TYR A 9 17.38 -19.13 -6.92
N ALA A 10 18.24 -18.32 -7.55
CA ALA A 10 19.21 -17.49 -6.85
C ALA A 10 18.58 -16.16 -6.41
N VAL A 11 18.88 -15.71 -5.19
CA VAL A 11 18.39 -14.43 -4.66
C VAL A 11 19.19 -13.29 -5.25
N ALA A 12 18.51 -12.32 -5.86
CA ALA A 12 19.13 -11.17 -6.49
C ALA A 12 19.58 -10.12 -5.46
N ARG A 13 20.78 -9.56 -5.64
CA ARG A 13 21.40 -8.53 -4.76
C ARG A 13 20.65 -7.19 -4.65
N GLU A 14 19.59 -6.96 -5.43
CA GLU A 14 18.84 -5.68 -5.43
C GLU A 14 17.73 -5.59 -4.36
N ARG A 15 17.29 -6.74 -3.83
CA ARG A 15 16.32 -6.84 -2.74
C ARG A 15 16.97 -6.37 -1.44
N THR A 16 16.17 -5.86 -0.50
CA THR A 16 16.67 -5.62 0.86
C THR A 16 17.19 -6.94 1.45
N ALA A 17 18.08 -6.87 2.45
CA ALA A 17 18.50 -8.05 3.20
C ALA A 17 17.28 -8.79 3.81
N ILE A 18 16.28 -8.03 4.27
CA ILE A 18 15.04 -8.57 4.84
C ILE A 18 14.17 -9.26 3.79
N THR A 19 13.84 -8.59 2.68
CA THR A 19 13.08 -9.20 1.57
C THR A 19 13.81 -10.43 1.01
N SER A 20 15.14 -10.39 0.95
CA SER A 20 15.97 -11.53 0.56
C SER A 20 15.83 -12.70 1.54
N LYS A 21 15.95 -12.45 2.85
CA LYS A 21 15.76 -13.45 3.91
C LYS A 21 14.35 -14.05 3.85
N LEU A 22 13.32 -13.21 3.85
CA LEU A 22 11.92 -13.63 3.74
C LEU A 22 11.65 -14.48 2.51
N TRP A 23 12.29 -14.13 1.40
CA TRP A 23 12.20 -14.91 0.19
C TRP A 23 12.87 -16.28 0.30
N GLN A 24 14.07 -16.35 0.88
CA GLN A 24 14.76 -17.62 1.14
C GLN A 24 13.94 -18.50 2.07
N ASP A 25 13.34 -17.92 3.11
CA ASP A 25 12.46 -18.62 4.03
C ASP A 25 11.23 -19.17 3.28
N ARG A 26 10.61 -18.37 2.40
CA ARG A 26 9.47 -18.82 1.59
C ARG A 26 9.87 -19.91 0.59
N LEU A 27 11.05 -19.82 -0.01
CA LEU A 27 11.61 -20.88 -0.86
C LEU A 27 11.88 -22.16 -0.07
N ALA A 28 12.43 -22.06 1.13
CA ALA A 28 12.71 -23.19 2.00
C ALA A 28 11.41 -23.87 2.44
N GLN A 29 10.40 -23.08 2.83
CA GLN A 29 9.06 -23.57 3.15
C GLN A 29 8.41 -24.25 1.96
N ALA A 30 8.46 -23.64 0.76
CA ALA A 30 7.96 -24.25 -0.46
C ALA A 30 8.68 -25.57 -0.78
N LYS A 31 10.02 -25.62 -0.66
CA LYS A 31 10.76 -26.88 -0.85
C LYS A 31 10.37 -27.94 0.17
N ALA A 32 10.22 -27.58 1.44
CA ALA A 32 9.80 -28.48 2.51
C ALA A 32 8.37 -29.01 2.29
N ALA A 33 7.50 -28.18 1.71
CA ALA A 33 6.14 -28.53 1.28
C ALA A 33 6.09 -29.31 -0.06
N GLY A 34 7.24 -29.70 -0.63
CA GLY A 34 7.27 -30.58 -1.81
C GLY A 34 7.12 -29.87 -3.16
N VAL A 35 7.31 -28.55 -3.23
CA VAL A 35 7.14 -27.71 -4.45
C VAL A 35 8.22 -27.93 -5.51
N SER A 36 9.17 -28.84 -5.26
CA SER A 36 10.19 -29.23 -6.23
C SER A 36 9.61 -30.20 -7.29
N GLU A 37 9.01 -29.62 -8.33
CA GLU A 37 8.82 -30.13 -9.72
C GLU A 37 8.27 -31.55 -10.00
N ALA A 38 7.91 -32.41 -9.04
CA ALA A 38 7.30 -33.71 -9.38
C ALA A 38 6.30 -34.33 -8.37
N ALA A 39 6.21 -33.86 -7.12
CA ALA A 39 5.48 -34.57 -6.07
C ALA A 39 4.09 -34.00 -5.71
N ALA A 40 3.97 -32.68 -5.54
CA ALA A 40 2.71 -32.05 -5.11
C ALA A 40 1.80 -31.76 -6.32
N THR A 41 0.84 -32.66 -6.59
CA THR A 41 -0.05 -32.56 -7.76
C THR A 41 -1.49 -32.25 -7.39
N ARG A 42 -1.91 -32.47 -6.14
CA ARG A 42 -3.31 -32.35 -5.72
C ARG A 42 -3.67 -30.91 -5.35
N ALA A 43 -4.90 -30.51 -5.67
CA ALA A 43 -5.46 -29.26 -5.17
C ALA A 43 -5.77 -29.42 -3.67
N GLN A 44 -5.74 -28.32 -2.93
CA GLN A 44 -6.25 -28.33 -1.57
C GLN A 44 -7.76 -28.64 -1.58
N GLU A 45 -8.15 -29.77 -1.00
CA GLU A 45 -9.56 -30.19 -0.91
C GLU A 45 -10.17 -29.94 0.47
N ALA A 46 -9.37 -30.08 1.53
CA ALA A 46 -9.79 -29.82 2.90
C ALA A 46 -9.18 -28.52 3.43
N LEU A 47 -9.99 -27.72 4.11
CA LEU A 47 -9.53 -26.50 4.77
C LEU A 47 -9.23 -26.78 6.23
N VAL A 48 -8.09 -26.26 6.71
CA VAL A 48 -7.64 -26.40 8.10
C VAL A 48 -7.93 -25.09 8.82
N PRO A 49 -8.80 -25.06 9.85
CA PRO A 49 -9.00 -23.87 10.66
C PRO A 49 -7.71 -23.50 11.40
N LYS A 50 -7.32 -22.23 11.40
CA LYS A 50 -6.07 -21.76 12.00
C LYS A 50 -6.28 -20.56 12.92
N PRO A 51 -5.58 -20.49 14.06
CA PRO A 51 -5.56 -19.28 14.88
C PRO A 51 -4.75 -18.16 14.21
N PRO A 52 -4.97 -16.90 14.61
CA PRO A 52 -4.11 -15.80 14.20
C PRO A 52 -2.67 -16.06 14.71
N THR A 53 -1.76 -16.29 13.77
CA THR A 53 -0.33 -16.47 14.09
C THR A 53 0.43 -15.21 13.71
N ARG A 54 0.98 -14.50 14.70
CA ARG A 54 1.84 -13.34 14.44
C ARG A 54 3.17 -13.81 13.85
N THR A 55 3.74 -13.03 12.94
CA THR A 55 5.08 -13.25 12.37
C THR A 55 5.83 -11.92 12.48
N SER A 56 6.98 -11.90 13.15
CA SER A 56 7.77 -10.69 13.39
C SER A 56 9.18 -10.78 12.80
N ILE A 57 9.76 -9.62 12.46
CA ILE A 57 11.14 -9.42 12.02
C ILE A 57 11.68 -8.17 12.71
N ARG A 58 12.89 -8.27 13.25
CA ARG A 58 13.62 -7.13 13.80
C ARG A 58 14.52 -6.48 12.76
N TYR A 59 14.47 -5.16 12.67
CA TYR A 59 15.46 -4.32 12.03
C TYR A 59 16.44 -3.88 13.12
N SER A 60 17.53 -4.63 13.26
CA SER A 60 18.57 -4.36 14.26
C SER A 60 19.52 -3.27 13.77
N PHE A 61 19.02 -2.05 13.55
CA PHE A 61 19.83 -0.93 13.07
C PHE A 61 21.01 -0.61 14.00
N SER A 62 20.84 -0.84 15.31
CA SER A 62 21.89 -0.64 16.30
C SER A 62 23.05 -1.64 16.21
N ALA A 63 22.82 -2.84 15.65
CA ALA A 63 23.79 -3.94 15.63
C ALA A 63 24.27 -4.34 14.23
N ASP A 64 23.50 -4.05 13.17
CA ASP A 64 23.81 -4.39 11.78
C ASP A 64 24.00 -3.12 10.94
N GLU A 65 25.25 -2.70 10.77
CA GLU A 65 25.62 -1.51 9.99
C GLU A 65 25.23 -1.63 8.50
N ASN A 66 25.29 -2.85 7.93
CA ASN A 66 24.93 -3.05 6.52
C ASN A 66 23.42 -2.89 6.33
N LEU A 67 22.63 -3.38 7.29
CA LEU A 67 21.19 -3.15 7.31
C LEU A 67 20.88 -1.67 7.50
N LEU A 68 21.51 -0.99 8.46
CA LEU A 68 21.33 0.44 8.67
C LEU A 68 21.60 1.22 7.38
N GLU A 69 22.74 0.97 6.71
CA GLU A 69 23.11 1.68 5.48
C GLU A 69 22.15 1.38 4.32
N ALA A 70 21.67 0.13 4.20
CA ALA A 70 20.70 -0.24 3.16
C ALA A 70 19.36 0.51 3.29
N TYR A 71 18.98 0.86 4.53
CA TYR A 71 17.73 1.56 4.87
C TYR A 71 17.93 3.06 5.11
N ARG A 72 19.15 3.55 5.16
CA ARG A 72 19.48 4.96 5.31
C ARG A 72 19.29 5.72 3.99
N ASN A 73 18.69 6.89 4.05
CA ASN A 73 18.64 7.85 2.95
C ASN A 73 19.71 8.94 3.13
N PRO A 74 19.94 9.81 2.12
CA PRO A 74 20.97 10.87 2.18
C PRO A 74 20.81 11.88 3.32
N TRP A 75 19.66 11.91 4.01
CA TRP A 75 19.37 12.78 5.14
C TRP A 75 19.30 12.04 6.48
N ASN A 76 19.96 10.89 6.57
CA ASN A 76 19.98 10.06 7.78
C ASN A 76 18.58 9.68 8.29
N ALA A 77 17.65 9.37 7.39
CA ALA A 77 16.35 8.85 7.76
C ALA A 77 16.01 7.56 7.02
N VAL A 78 15.02 6.85 7.54
CA VAL A 78 14.57 5.57 6.99
C VAL A 78 14.01 5.74 5.58
N ARG A 79 14.46 4.89 4.67
CA ARG A 79 13.90 4.72 3.32
C ARG A 79 12.55 4.02 3.41
N VAL A 80 11.49 4.77 3.64
CA VAL A 80 10.11 4.24 3.78
C VAL A 80 9.70 3.35 2.61
N GLY A 81 10.12 3.67 1.37
CA GLY A 81 9.88 2.80 0.21
C GLY A 81 10.42 1.37 0.37
N ARG A 82 11.56 1.17 1.06
CA ARG A 82 12.07 -0.16 1.41
C ARG A 82 11.20 -0.86 2.45
N VAL A 83 10.77 -0.12 3.47
CA VAL A 83 9.85 -0.66 4.50
C VAL A 83 8.52 -1.12 3.88
N LEU A 84 7.97 -0.36 2.92
CA LEU A 84 6.78 -0.73 2.16
C LEU A 84 6.98 -2.01 1.32
N GLU A 85 8.16 -2.20 0.75
CA GLU A 85 8.55 -3.42 0.02
C GLU A 85 8.63 -4.64 0.96
N ASP A 86 9.20 -4.46 2.15
CA ASP A 86 9.30 -5.52 3.15
C ASP A 86 7.95 -5.88 3.76
N LEU A 87 7.05 -4.91 3.95
CA LEU A 87 5.68 -5.14 4.43
C LEU A 87 4.92 -6.10 3.52
N ASP A 88 4.93 -5.86 2.20
CA ASP A 88 4.30 -6.78 1.23
C ASP A 88 4.99 -8.16 1.23
N SER A 89 6.31 -8.19 1.49
CA SER A 89 7.09 -9.43 1.49
C SER A 89 6.72 -10.28 2.70
N LEU A 90 6.66 -9.67 3.88
CA LEU A 90 6.27 -10.33 5.11
C LEU A 90 4.80 -10.76 5.06
N ALA A 91 3.91 -9.91 4.55
CA ALA A 91 2.51 -10.26 4.34
C ALA A 91 2.37 -11.50 3.42
N GLY A 92 3.15 -11.58 2.35
CA GLY A 92 3.16 -12.77 1.49
C GLY A 92 3.69 -14.04 2.19
N ASN A 93 4.64 -13.93 3.15
CA ASN A 93 5.12 -15.06 3.94
C ASN A 93 4.04 -15.54 4.93
N ILE A 94 3.34 -14.60 5.56
CA ILE A 94 2.20 -14.88 6.44
C ILE A 94 1.09 -15.56 5.64
N ALA A 95 0.75 -15.03 4.46
CA ALA A 95 -0.26 -15.62 3.57
C ALA A 95 0.11 -17.06 3.18
N PHE A 96 1.38 -17.29 2.80
CA PHE A 96 1.87 -18.63 2.44
C PHE A 96 1.74 -19.60 3.61
N SER A 97 2.21 -19.19 4.80
CA SER A 97 2.14 -20.00 6.01
C SER A 97 0.70 -20.28 6.46
N HIS A 98 -0.21 -19.32 6.25
CA HIS A 98 -1.62 -19.48 6.59
C HIS A 98 -2.32 -20.46 5.65
N CYS A 99 -2.05 -20.39 4.34
CA CYS A 99 -2.64 -21.29 3.34
C CYS A 99 -2.11 -22.73 3.40
N ASP A 100 -0.91 -22.96 3.95
CA ASP A 100 -0.34 -24.31 4.07
C ASP A 100 -1.23 -25.24 4.91
N ASP A 101 -1.66 -26.38 4.36
CA ASP A 101 -2.45 -27.39 5.10
C ASP A 101 -1.56 -28.46 5.77
N ALA A 102 -0.23 -28.30 5.69
CA ALA A 102 0.78 -29.26 6.13
C ALA A 102 0.74 -30.61 5.40
N ASP A 103 -0.04 -30.75 4.33
CA ASP A 103 -0.03 -31.90 3.45
C ASP A 103 0.98 -31.69 2.32
N ARG A 104 2.06 -32.48 2.32
CA ARG A 104 3.11 -32.41 1.29
C ARG A 104 2.62 -32.81 -0.11
N ALA A 105 1.45 -33.46 -0.22
CA ALA A 105 0.83 -33.78 -1.50
C ALA A 105 0.01 -32.61 -2.07
N THR A 106 -0.39 -31.64 -1.23
CA THR A 106 -1.12 -30.45 -1.64
C THR A 106 -0.17 -29.45 -2.28
N ARG A 107 -0.46 -29.06 -3.53
CA ARG A 107 0.31 -28.00 -4.19
C ARG A 107 0.00 -26.66 -3.53
N PRO A 108 1.00 -25.79 -3.32
CA PRO A 108 0.75 -24.47 -2.77
C PRO A 108 -0.09 -23.62 -3.71
N GLN A 109 -0.85 -22.74 -3.08
CA GLN A 109 -1.67 -21.77 -3.79
C GLN A 109 -0.80 -20.62 -4.31
N LEU A 110 -1.19 -20.10 -5.46
CA LEU A 110 -0.69 -18.85 -6.01
C LEU A 110 -1.27 -17.68 -5.22
N LEU A 111 -0.45 -17.05 -4.39
CA LEU A 111 -0.83 -15.91 -3.56
C LEU A 111 -0.37 -14.60 -4.20
N VAL A 112 -1.29 -13.67 -4.38
CA VAL A 112 -1.00 -12.35 -4.94
C VAL A 112 -1.61 -11.25 -4.09
N THR A 113 -0.89 -10.13 -3.96
CA THR A 113 -1.38 -8.91 -3.33
C THR A 113 -2.47 -8.32 -4.22
N ALA A 114 -3.71 -8.28 -3.73
CA ALA A 114 -4.85 -7.74 -4.47
C ALA A 114 -5.10 -6.27 -4.14
N SER A 115 -4.95 -5.88 -2.88
CA SER A 115 -5.05 -4.48 -2.47
C SER A 115 -4.26 -4.24 -1.20
N VAL A 116 -3.86 -3.00 -0.99
CA VAL A 116 -3.29 -2.52 0.26
C VAL A 116 -4.19 -1.40 0.75
N ASP A 117 -4.83 -1.60 1.90
CA ASP A 117 -5.61 -0.56 2.56
C ASP A 117 -4.64 0.50 3.14
N ARG A 118 -5.18 1.68 3.44
CA ARG A 118 -4.41 2.88 3.82
C ARG A 118 -3.27 2.57 4.79
N VAL A 119 -2.04 2.78 4.31
CA VAL A 119 -0.83 2.75 5.13
C VAL A 119 -0.70 4.09 5.85
N ARG A 120 -0.64 4.06 7.18
CA ARG A 120 -0.54 5.26 8.01
C ARG A 120 0.78 5.27 8.77
N LEU A 121 1.53 6.36 8.66
CA LEU A 121 2.69 6.62 9.51
C LEU A 121 2.24 7.51 10.69
N MET A 122 2.15 6.91 11.88
CA MET A 122 1.73 7.60 13.10
C MET A 122 2.92 8.23 13.81
N ARG A 123 4.09 7.57 13.75
CA ARG A 123 5.37 8.05 14.26
C ARG A 123 6.43 7.85 13.19
N ALA A 124 7.30 8.83 13.01
CA ALA A 124 8.43 8.70 12.08
C ALA A 124 9.32 7.52 12.50
N LEU A 125 9.68 6.66 11.54
CA LEU A 125 10.67 5.61 11.74
C LEU A 125 12.07 6.25 11.82
N LYS A 126 12.81 5.93 12.87
CA LYS A 126 14.15 6.45 13.15
C LYS A 126 15.20 5.37 12.89
N LEU A 127 16.41 5.79 12.53
CA LEU A 127 17.54 4.87 12.35
C LEU A 127 18.27 4.61 13.67
N GLU A 128 18.02 5.46 14.67
CA GLU A 128 18.64 5.41 16.00
C GLU A 128 17.99 4.38 16.94
N GLU A 129 16.85 3.80 16.55
CA GLU A 129 16.14 2.77 17.31
C GLU A 129 15.91 1.54 16.44
N ASP A 130 16.04 0.35 17.02
CA ASP A 130 15.64 -0.88 16.34
C ASP A 130 14.12 -0.88 16.11
N VAL A 131 13.68 -1.51 15.01
CA VAL A 131 12.27 -1.55 14.63
C VAL A 131 11.80 -3.00 14.50
N ILE A 132 10.65 -3.34 15.05
CA ILE A 132 10.00 -4.65 14.87
C ILE A 132 8.87 -4.50 13.86
N LEU A 133 9.05 -5.12 12.69
CA LEU A 133 7.99 -5.31 11.73
C LEU A 133 7.23 -6.59 12.06
N SER A 134 5.91 -6.54 12.17
CA SER A 134 5.11 -7.73 12.45
C SER A 134 3.82 -7.76 11.64
N GLY A 135 3.23 -8.94 11.50
CA GLY A 135 1.87 -9.05 11.01
C GLY A 135 1.20 -10.37 11.35
N ALA A 136 -0.12 -10.40 11.20
CA ALA A 136 -0.96 -11.57 11.40
C ALA A 136 -2.20 -11.48 10.50
N VAL A 137 -2.78 -12.64 10.17
CA VAL A 137 -4.07 -12.68 9.47
C VAL A 137 -5.15 -12.13 10.40
N ALA A 138 -5.82 -11.07 9.95
CA ALA A 138 -6.89 -10.39 10.68
C ALA A 138 -8.28 -10.88 10.25
N TRP A 139 -8.43 -11.35 9.00
CA TRP A 139 -9.69 -11.84 8.47
C TRP A 139 -9.48 -12.77 7.27
N VAL A 140 -10.38 -13.74 7.10
CA VAL A 140 -10.40 -14.67 5.96
C VAL A 140 -11.80 -14.74 5.37
N GLY A 141 -11.89 -14.56 4.04
CA GLY A 141 -13.08 -14.82 3.24
C GLY A 141 -13.01 -16.18 2.54
N ARG A 142 -13.67 -16.34 1.40
CA ARG A 142 -13.58 -17.60 0.63
C ARG A 142 -12.19 -17.82 0.07
N SER A 143 -11.68 -16.84 -0.68
CA SER A 143 -10.44 -16.93 -1.45
C SER A 143 -9.52 -15.73 -1.26
N SER A 144 -9.79 -14.97 -0.21
CA SER A 144 -9.06 -13.76 0.12
C SER A 144 -8.82 -13.72 1.62
N MET A 145 -7.73 -13.10 2.03
CA MET A 145 -7.45 -12.83 3.44
C MET A 145 -6.93 -11.41 3.59
N VAL A 146 -7.17 -10.81 4.76
CA VAL A 146 -6.60 -9.53 5.15
C VAL A 146 -5.56 -9.79 6.23
N ILE A 147 -4.38 -9.22 6.04
CA ILE A 147 -3.23 -9.35 6.94
C ILE A 147 -2.94 -7.97 7.51
N ARG A 148 -3.05 -7.85 8.83
CA ARG A 148 -2.66 -6.63 9.53
C ARG A 148 -1.17 -6.61 9.74
N MET A 149 -0.55 -5.53 9.30
CA MET A 149 0.88 -5.27 9.41
C MET A 149 1.13 -4.05 10.29
N GLU A 150 2.12 -4.14 11.16
CA GLU A 150 2.50 -3.08 12.10
C GLU A 150 4.02 -2.97 12.21
N ALA A 151 4.52 -1.75 12.40
CA ALA A 151 5.92 -1.49 12.74
C ALA A 151 6.01 -0.78 14.10
N TRP A 152 6.87 -1.29 14.98
CA TRP A 152 7.04 -0.82 16.35
C TRP A 152 8.50 -0.46 16.61
N PRO A 153 8.82 0.57 17.42
CA PRO A 153 10.13 0.66 18.05
C PRO A 153 10.34 -0.59 18.93
N ALA A 154 11.50 -1.23 18.87
CA ALA A 154 11.74 -2.50 19.56
C ALA A 154 11.62 -2.41 21.09
N GLU A 155 11.91 -1.23 21.66
CA GLU A 155 11.80 -0.95 23.09
C GLU A 155 10.39 -0.51 23.51
N HIS A 156 9.44 -0.39 22.57
CA HIS A 156 8.08 -0.01 22.91
C HIS A 156 7.42 -1.11 23.77
N PRO A 157 6.71 -0.78 24.86
CA PRO A 157 6.13 -1.77 25.77
C PRO A 157 5.09 -2.70 25.10
N ASP A 158 4.44 -2.21 24.06
CA ASP A 158 3.49 -2.97 23.25
C ASP A 158 4.10 -3.60 21.98
N ALA A 159 5.42 -3.47 21.79
CA ALA A 159 6.09 -4.12 20.67
C ALA A 159 6.00 -5.64 20.82
N PRO A 160 5.70 -6.39 19.75
CA PRO A 160 5.71 -7.83 19.80
C PRO A 160 7.10 -8.36 20.16
N PRO A 161 7.21 -9.48 20.89
CA PRO A 161 8.49 -10.12 21.10
C PRO A 161 9.13 -10.50 19.76
N CYS A 162 10.44 -10.32 19.67
CA CYS A 162 11.25 -10.77 18.54
C CYS A 162 12.67 -11.04 19.04
N GLU A 163 13.12 -12.30 18.98
CA GLU A 163 14.51 -12.68 19.26
C GLU A 163 15.43 -12.18 18.13
N GLU A 164 16.69 -11.91 18.45
CA GLU A 164 17.69 -11.27 17.58
C GLU A 164 17.90 -11.94 16.21
N THR A 165 17.51 -13.21 16.04
CA THR A 165 17.79 -13.98 14.81
C THR A 165 16.56 -14.61 14.11
N ASN A 166 15.38 -14.67 14.73
CA ASN A 166 14.30 -15.54 14.26
C ASN A 166 12.93 -14.87 14.09
N VAL A 167 12.19 -15.39 13.11
CA VAL A 167 10.74 -15.15 12.94
C VAL A 167 10.02 -15.79 14.12
N LEU A 168 9.55 -14.98 15.08
CA LEU A 168 8.73 -15.49 16.17
C LEU A 168 7.28 -15.65 15.71
N ARG A 169 6.69 -16.77 16.13
CA ARG A 169 5.29 -17.10 15.89
C ARG A 169 4.56 -17.20 17.21
N GLU A 170 3.65 -16.27 17.44
CA GLU A 170 2.86 -16.20 18.66
C GLU A 170 1.37 -16.28 18.36
N THR A 171 0.65 -16.98 19.24
CA THR A 171 -0.80 -17.01 19.37
C THR A 171 -1.21 -16.01 20.46
N ASN A 172 -2.41 -15.42 20.39
CA ASN A 172 -2.88 -14.23 21.13
C ASN A 172 -2.51 -12.87 20.51
N VAL A 173 -3.03 -12.59 19.31
CA VAL A 173 -2.77 -11.34 18.59
C VAL A 173 -3.84 -10.30 18.91
N GLY A 174 -3.54 -9.35 19.81
CA GLY A 174 -4.25 -8.07 19.84
C GLY A 174 -4.27 -7.36 21.19
N LYS A 175 -4.29 -6.02 21.14
CA LYS A 175 -4.64 -5.13 22.26
C LYS A 175 -5.78 -4.22 21.77
N GLU A 176 -6.83 -4.02 22.58
CA GLU A 176 -7.98 -3.20 22.20
C GLU A 176 -7.63 -1.72 22.17
N GLY A 177 -7.37 -1.21 20.97
CA GLY A 177 -7.11 0.21 20.75
C GLY A 177 -5.79 0.69 21.35
N TYR A 178 -5.17 1.65 20.68
CA TYR A 178 -3.96 2.30 21.19
C TYR A 178 -4.35 3.65 21.80
N ALA A 179 -3.71 4.03 22.92
CA ALA A 179 -3.80 5.41 23.36
C ALA A 179 -3.17 6.32 22.28
N PRO A 180 -3.62 7.58 22.14
CA PRO A 180 -2.99 8.53 21.24
C PRO A 180 -1.48 8.59 21.50
N GLY A 181 -0.66 8.23 20.51
CA GLY A 181 0.80 8.20 20.64
C GLY A 181 1.41 6.90 21.19
N SER A 182 0.61 5.93 21.68
CA SER A 182 1.06 4.61 22.17
C SER A 182 0.87 3.47 21.15
N GLY A 183 0.44 3.80 19.92
CA GLY A 183 0.24 2.82 18.85
C GLY A 183 1.51 2.54 18.03
N PRO A 184 1.41 1.64 17.04
CA PRO A 184 2.54 1.34 16.17
C PRO A 184 2.96 2.59 15.40
N SER A 185 4.25 2.68 15.08
CA SER A 185 4.80 3.74 14.23
C SER A 185 4.18 3.72 12.83
N LEU A 186 3.87 2.53 12.31
CA LEU A 186 3.21 2.32 11.03
C LEU A 186 2.17 1.21 11.16
N SER A 187 1.00 1.38 10.54
CA SER A 187 0.01 0.32 10.38
C SER A 187 -0.52 0.27 8.94
N ALA A 188 -0.77 -0.94 8.45
CA ALA A 188 -1.27 -1.22 7.11
C ALA A 188 -2.05 -2.55 7.09
N ASP A 189 -3.06 -2.67 6.23
CA ASP A 189 -3.74 -3.94 6.01
C ASP A 189 -3.56 -4.38 4.55
N PHE A 190 -3.02 -5.58 4.34
CA PHE A 190 -2.77 -6.15 3.02
C PHE A 190 -3.83 -7.21 2.72
N THR A 191 -4.52 -7.06 1.58
CA THR A 191 -5.44 -8.10 1.09
C THR A 191 -4.71 -8.99 0.10
N PHE A 192 -4.59 -10.27 0.44
CA PHE A 192 -4.09 -11.31 -0.47
C PHE A 192 -5.25 -12.11 -1.03
N VAL A 193 -5.13 -12.53 -2.29
CA VAL A 193 -6.05 -13.51 -2.90
C VAL A 193 -5.31 -14.79 -3.26
N ALA A 194 -5.98 -15.89 -2.99
CA ALA A 194 -5.51 -17.24 -3.29
C ALA A 194 -6.06 -17.71 -4.63
N ARG A 195 -5.15 -18.20 -5.47
CA ARG A 195 -5.48 -18.81 -6.75
C ARG A 195 -4.84 -20.19 -6.82
N ASP A 196 -5.46 -21.07 -7.57
CA ASP A 196 -4.88 -22.36 -7.87
C ASP A 196 -3.68 -22.18 -8.81
N ALA A 197 -2.53 -22.76 -8.48
CA ALA A 197 -1.28 -22.55 -9.22
C ALA A 197 -1.33 -23.10 -10.66
N VAL A 198 -2.21 -24.06 -10.96
CA VAL A 198 -2.33 -24.70 -12.28
C VAL A 198 -3.45 -24.07 -13.09
N THR A 199 -4.66 -24.00 -12.53
CA THR A 199 -5.85 -23.52 -13.24
C THR A 199 -6.02 -22.01 -13.18
N ASN A 200 -5.27 -21.32 -12.31
CA ASN A 200 -5.37 -19.88 -12.05
C ASN A 200 -6.76 -19.43 -11.57
N LYS A 201 -7.64 -20.38 -11.20
CA LYS A 201 -8.98 -20.11 -10.64
C LYS A 201 -8.86 -19.73 -9.17
N SER A 202 -9.88 -19.09 -8.63
CA SER A 202 -9.98 -18.78 -7.20
C SER A 202 -9.83 -20.04 -6.35
N ALA A 203 -8.93 -20.05 -5.37
CA ALA A 203 -8.71 -21.16 -4.44
C ALA A 203 -9.21 -20.78 -3.03
N ALA A 204 -9.67 -21.76 -2.25
CA ALA A 204 -10.19 -21.52 -0.92
C ALA A 204 -9.06 -21.33 0.11
N VAL A 205 -9.22 -20.39 1.05
CA VAL A 205 -8.24 -20.12 2.10
C VAL A 205 -8.66 -20.81 3.40
N ASN A 206 -7.69 -21.33 4.15
CA ASN A 206 -7.88 -21.86 5.50
C ASN A 206 -8.62 -20.87 6.43
N PRO A 207 -9.75 -21.24 7.05
CA PRO A 207 -10.51 -20.35 7.92
C PRO A 207 -9.67 -19.81 9.08
N LEU A 208 -9.82 -18.54 9.40
CA LEU A 208 -9.26 -17.95 10.61
C LEU A 208 -10.20 -18.22 11.79
N VAL A 209 -9.64 -18.71 12.90
CA VAL A 209 -10.35 -18.91 14.17
C VAL A 209 -9.73 -17.98 15.20
N PRO A 210 -10.33 -16.81 15.46
CA PRO A 210 -9.90 -15.91 16.52
C PRO A 210 -9.82 -16.62 17.88
N ASP A 211 -8.71 -16.47 18.59
CA ASP A 211 -8.39 -17.18 19.84
C ASP A 211 -8.56 -16.33 21.11
N CYS A 212 -8.71 -15.01 20.96
CA CYS A 212 -8.94 -14.07 22.06
C CYS A 212 -9.87 -12.91 21.67
N ASP A 213 -10.41 -12.17 22.66
CA ASP A 213 -11.34 -11.04 22.45
C ASP A 213 -10.80 -9.99 21.47
N ALA A 214 -9.53 -9.61 21.62
CA ALA A 214 -8.92 -8.62 20.73
C ALA A 214 -8.87 -9.10 19.27
N SER A 215 -8.59 -10.39 19.05
CA SER A 215 -8.59 -10.99 17.71
C SER A 215 -10.01 -11.15 17.14
N GLN A 216 -11.01 -11.39 18.00
CA GLN A 216 -12.43 -11.46 17.60
C GLN A 216 -12.94 -10.08 17.17
N THR A 217 -12.64 -9.05 17.96
CA THR A 217 -12.96 -7.65 17.63
C THR A 217 -12.29 -7.23 16.32
N LEU A 218 -11.01 -7.54 16.14
CA LEU A 218 -10.29 -7.24 14.91
C LEU A 218 -10.89 -7.96 13.69
N PHE A 219 -11.29 -9.23 13.85
CA PHE A 219 -11.94 -9.99 12.80
C PHE A 219 -13.28 -9.36 12.38
N ALA A 220 -14.12 -9.00 13.34
CA ALA A 220 -15.42 -8.38 13.08
C ALA A 220 -15.28 -7.02 12.38
N GLN A 221 -14.43 -6.13 12.91
CA GLN A 221 -14.16 -4.81 12.30
C GLN A 221 -13.60 -4.93 10.88
N THR A 222 -12.70 -5.90 10.65
CA THR A 222 -12.12 -6.13 9.33
C THR A 222 -13.17 -6.70 8.37
N ALA A 223 -14.06 -7.59 8.84
CA ALA A 223 -15.15 -8.15 8.04
C ALA A 223 -16.11 -7.05 7.55
N GLU A 224 -16.51 -6.13 8.44
CA GLU A 224 -17.36 -4.98 8.11
C GLU A 224 -16.69 -4.08 7.07
N ARG A 225 -15.40 -3.78 7.26
CA ARG A 225 -14.65 -2.95 6.30
C ARG A 225 -14.56 -3.60 4.92
N VAL A 226 -14.28 -4.91 4.87
CA VAL A 226 -14.22 -5.67 3.62
C VAL A 226 -15.59 -5.70 2.94
N ALA A 227 -16.68 -5.89 3.71
CA ALA A 227 -18.05 -5.86 3.19
C ALA A 227 -18.37 -4.51 2.55
N ARG A 228 -18.08 -3.40 3.25
CA ARG A 228 -18.27 -2.03 2.75
C ARG A 228 -17.46 -1.76 1.48
N LYS A 229 -16.18 -2.18 1.45
CA LYS A 229 -15.33 -2.04 0.25
C LYS A 229 -15.92 -2.80 -0.94
N LYS A 230 -16.45 -4.00 -0.71
CA LYS A 230 -17.10 -4.83 -1.73
C LYS A 230 -18.41 -4.21 -2.24
N GLU A 231 -19.21 -3.61 -1.37
CA GLU A 231 -20.44 -2.90 -1.75
C GLU A 231 -20.13 -1.67 -2.60
N LYS A 232 -19.16 -0.86 -2.19
CA LYS A 232 -18.70 0.30 -2.96
C LYS A 232 -18.21 -0.11 -4.36
N ALA A 233 -17.39 -1.16 -4.45
CA ALA A 233 -16.92 -1.67 -5.74
C ALA A 233 -18.04 -2.21 -6.64
N LYS A 234 -19.11 -2.78 -6.07
CA LYS A 234 -20.29 -3.22 -6.84
C LYS A 234 -21.10 -2.04 -7.36
N ALA A 235 -21.29 -1.01 -6.53
CA ALA A 235 -22.02 0.21 -6.90
C ALA A 235 -21.33 0.94 -8.06
N GLU A 236 -20.00 1.10 -7.97
CA GLU A 236 -19.19 1.72 -9.03
C GLU A 236 -19.30 0.95 -10.37
N LYS A 237 -19.33 -0.38 -10.34
CA LYS A 237 -19.45 -1.22 -11.55
C LYS A 237 -20.85 -1.24 -12.17
N THR A 238 -21.89 -1.10 -11.37
CA THR A 238 -23.28 -1.15 -11.86
C THR A 238 -23.80 0.22 -12.31
N GLY A 239 -23.02 1.29 -12.16
CA GLY A 239 -23.45 2.66 -12.40
C GLY A 239 -24.59 3.11 -11.48
N ARG A 240 -24.97 2.25 -10.51
CA ARG A 240 -26.05 2.48 -9.57
C ARG A 240 -25.43 3.32 -8.46
N LYS A 241 -25.81 4.60 -8.38
CA LYS A 241 -25.61 5.39 -7.16
C LYS A 241 -26.09 4.53 -6.00
N THR A 242 -25.26 4.34 -4.99
CA THR A 242 -25.65 3.72 -3.73
C THR A 242 -26.77 4.56 -3.12
N VAL A 243 -28.02 4.27 -3.48
CA VAL A 243 -29.17 4.58 -2.63
C VAL A 243 -29.06 3.58 -1.49
N GLY A 244 -28.18 3.88 -0.54
CA GLY A 244 -28.15 3.17 0.73
C GLY A 244 -29.27 3.75 1.57
N GLU A 245 -30.42 3.10 1.57
CA GLU A 245 -31.26 3.07 2.77
C GLU A 245 -30.43 2.37 3.83
N ASP A 246 -29.64 3.17 4.55
CA ASP A 246 -29.04 2.79 5.82
C ASP A 246 -30.13 2.99 6.89
N PRO A 247 -30.77 1.93 7.42
CA PRO A 247 -31.82 2.08 8.42
C PRO A 247 -31.31 2.66 9.75
N ALA A 248 -29.99 2.94 9.88
CA ALA A 248 -29.39 3.59 11.03
C ALA A 248 -29.05 5.10 10.82
N ARG A 249 -29.30 5.69 9.63
CA ARG A 249 -28.96 7.10 9.35
C ARG A 249 -30.15 7.92 8.80
N PRO A 250 -30.97 8.55 9.65
CA PRO A 250 -32.17 9.30 9.23
C PRO A 250 -31.93 10.56 8.35
N ASN A 251 -30.68 10.91 8.01
CA ASN A 251 -30.32 12.15 7.27
C ASN A 251 -29.57 11.93 5.94
N ALA A 252 -29.49 10.71 5.40
CA ALA A 252 -28.69 10.37 4.21
C ALA A 252 -28.99 11.19 2.92
N PRO A 253 -30.25 11.47 2.51
CA PRO A 253 -30.50 12.15 1.22
C PRO A 253 -30.09 13.63 1.19
N HIS A 254 -30.11 14.32 2.33
CA HIS A 254 -29.65 15.71 2.43
C HIS A 254 -28.12 15.83 2.36
N LEU A 255 -27.39 14.87 2.92
CA LEU A 255 -25.93 14.85 2.90
C LEU A 255 -25.37 14.60 1.50
N GLU A 256 -25.94 13.66 0.73
CA GLU A 256 -25.51 13.39 -0.64
C GLU A 256 -25.76 14.58 -1.58
N THR A 257 -26.90 15.25 -1.43
CA THR A 257 -27.23 16.45 -2.20
C THR A 257 -26.28 17.61 -1.86
N SER A 258 -25.93 17.75 -0.58
CA SER A 258 -24.95 18.73 -0.12
C SER A 258 -23.54 18.46 -0.67
N LEU A 259 -23.08 17.21 -0.63
CA LEU A 259 -21.77 16.80 -1.19
C LEU A 259 -21.70 16.99 -2.71
N ALA A 260 -22.77 16.70 -3.44
CA ALA A 260 -22.83 16.93 -4.89
C ALA A 260 -22.77 18.42 -5.24
N SER A 261 -23.49 19.26 -4.48
CA SER A 261 -23.41 20.72 -4.62
C SER A 261 -22.00 21.23 -4.32
N ALA A 262 -21.39 20.78 -3.21
CA ALA A 262 -20.04 21.15 -2.82
C ALA A 262 -19.00 20.72 -3.88
N LYS A 263 -19.15 19.52 -4.45
CA LYS A 263 -18.32 19.05 -5.58
C LYS A 263 -18.41 19.98 -6.78
N ASN A 264 -19.63 20.33 -7.20
CA ASN A 264 -19.83 21.21 -8.35
C ASN A 264 -19.25 22.60 -8.09
N ALA A 265 -19.48 23.16 -6.91
CA ALA A 265 -18.92 24.45 -6.51
C ALA A 265 -17.38 24.43 -6.53
N PHE A 266 -16.75 23.37 -6.01
CA PHE A 266 -15.29 23.19 -6.09
C PHE A 266 -14.80 23.11 -7.53
N VAL A 267 -15.43 22.28 -8.36
CA VAL A 267 -15.05 22.07 -9.76
C VAL A 267 -15.14 23.38 -10.54
N ASP A 268 -16.24 24.12 -10.40
CA ASP A 268 -16.45 25.36 -11.14
C ASP A 268 -15.49 26.46 -10.67
N ALA A 269 -15.21 26.55 -9.36
CA ALA A 269 -14.22 27.49 -8.81
C ALA A 269 -12.80 27.17 -9.32
N ALA A 270 -12.39 25.89 -9.25
CA ALA A 270 -11.07 25.45 -9.70
C ALA A 270 -10.89 25.70 -11.20
N LEU A 271 -11.92 25.45 -12.02
CA LEU A 271 -11.87 25.69 -13.46
C LEU A 271 -11.80 27.17 -13.81
N ASN A 272 -12.50 28.04 -13.08
CA ASN A 272 -12.42 29.47 -13.29
C ASN A 272 -10.98 29.98 -13.06
N GLU A 273 -10.33 29.48 -12.02
CA GLU A 273 -8.94 29.80 -11.72
C GLU A 273 -7.96 29.22 -12.76
N THR A 274 -8.14 27.95 -13.15
CA THR A 274 -7.38 27.32 -14.24
C THR A 274 -7.47 28.14 -15.52
N ARG A 275 -8.66 28.62 -15.90
CA ARG A 275 -8.87 29.46 -17.08
C ARG A 275 -8.11 30.77 -17.01
N ALA A 276 -8.03 31.40 -15.84
CA ALA A 276 -7.26 32.62 -15.65
C ALA A 276 -5.76 32.37 -15.88
N VAL A 277 -5.22 31.30 -15.30
CA VAL A 277 -3.81 30.89 -15.46
C VAL A 277 -3.48 30.52 -16.91
N THR A 278 -4.36 29.80 -17.61
CA THR A 278 -4.10 29.36 -18.99
C THR A 278 -4.31 30.47 -20.02
N THR A 279 -5.33 31.32 -19.85
CA THR A 279 -5.67 32.37 -20.83
C THR A 279 -4.80 33.61 -20.65
N PHE A 280 -4.49 33.98 -19.40
CA PHE A 280 -3.77 35.21 -19.06
C PHE A 280 -2.58 34.93 -18.13
N PRO A 281 -1.58 34.13 -18.55
CA PRO A 281 -0.48 33.70 -17.68
C PRO A 281 0.35 34.87 -17.13
N ALA A 282 0.43 35.99 -17.85
CA ALA A 282 1.13 37.20 -17.38
C ALA A 282 0.39 37.97 -16.28
N LEU A 283 -0.93 37.77 -16.13
CA LEU A 283 -1.78 38.45 -15.15
C LEU A 283 -2.22 37.53 -14.00
N ALA A 284 -2.09 36.22 -14.19
CA ALA A 284 -2.51 35.23 -13.21
C ALA A 284 -1.61 35.23 -11.97
N SER A 285 -2.17 34.77 -10.85
CA SER A 285 -1.42 34.67 -9.61
C SER A 285 -0.24 33.69 -9.74
N THR A 286 0.92 34.09 -9.22
CA THR A 286 2.12 33.24 -9.19
C THR A 286 2.05 32.14 -8.12
N ASP A 287 1.05 32.19 -7.24
CA ASP A 287 0.85 31.22 -6.16
C ASP A 287 0.26 29.88 -6.62
N ALA A 288 -0.16 29.76 -7.88
CA ALA A 288 -0.84 28.56 -8.40
C ALA A 288 -0.12 27.98 -9.63
N ILE A 289 -0.12 26.66 -9.80
CA ILE A 289 0.45 25.95 -10.94
C ILE A 289 -0.51 24.86 -11.44
N LEU A 290 -0.52 24.57 -12.74
CA LEU A 290 -1.30 23.47 -13.30
C LEU A 290 -0.73 22.11 -12.86
N SER A 291 -1.61 21.15 -12.57
CA SER A 291 -1.25 19.77 -12.18
C SER A 291 -0.31 19.11 -13.19
N GLU A 292 -0.51 19.37 -14.49
CA GLU A 292 0.32 18.85 -15.58
C GLU A 292 1.77 19.34 -15.54
N ALA A 293 2.01 20.57 -15.08
CA ALA A 293 3.36 21.12 -14.95
C ALA A 293 4.12 20.54 -13.75
N THR A 294 3.48 19.71 -12.92
CA THR A 294 4.13 18.99 -11.80
C THR A 294 4.51 17.55 -12.16
N ARG A 295 4.29 17.13 -13.41
CA ARG A 295 4.49 15.74 -13.82
C ARG A 295 5.95 15.34 -13.81
N THR A 296 6.21 14.17 -13.26
CA THR A 296 7.48 13.45 -13.44
C THR A 296 7.18 12.02 -13.88
N GLU A 297 8.14 11.38 -14.53
CA GLU A 297 7.96 10.00 -14.98
C GLU A 297 9.24 9.17 -14.83
N ASN A 298 9.05 7.87 -14.71
CA ASN A 298 10.11 6.90 -14.72
C ASN A 298 9.66 5.69 -15.55
N ILE A 299 10.53 5.19 -16.42
CA ILE A 299 10.24 4.07 -17.31
C ILE A 299 11.37 3.05 -17.25
N PHE A 300 11.02 1.78 -17.09
CA PHE A 300 12.01 0.69 -17.05
C PHE A 300 11.37 -0.66 -17.39
N VAL A 301 12.21 -1.59 -17.84
CA VAL A 301 11.80 -2.97 -18.11
C VAL A 301 11.82 -3.77 -16.81
N ALA A 302 10.75 -4.52 -16.57
CA ALA A 302 10.61 -5.44 -15.45
C ALA A 302 11.61 -6.61 -15.55
N GLN A 303 12.54 -6.72 -14.60
CA GLN A 303 13.65 -7.67 -14.65
C GLN A 303 13.39 -8.95 -13.83
N PRO A 304 14.00 -10.09 -14.17
CA PRO A 304 13.82 -11.35 -13.44
C PRO A 304 14.11 -11.28 -11.93
N GLN A 305 15.01 -10.39 -11.51
CA GLN A 305 15.38 -10.15 -10.10
C GLN A 305 14.20 -9.65 -9.26
N GLN A 306 13.21 -9.03 -9.90
CA GLN A 306 12.06 -8.36 -9.29
C GLN A 306 10.82 -9.28 -9.18
N ARG A 307 10.94 -10.55 -9.61
CA ARG A 307 9.81 -11.48 -9.63
C ARG A 307 9.50 -12.12 -8.26
N ASN A 308 8.24 -12.41 -8.00
CA ASN A 308 7.73 -13.20 -6.89
C ASN A 308 7.81 -14.71 -7.21
N LEU A 309 7.46 -15.58 -6.25
CA LEU A 309 7.68 -17.04 -6.39
C LEU A 309 6.90 -17.64 -7.55
N SER A 310 5.85 -16.95 -8.00
CA SER A 310 5.06 -17.31 -9.15
C SER A 310 5.57 -16.75 -10.46
N GLY A 311 6.72 -16.09 -10.46
CA GLY A 311 7.36 -15.55 -11.66
C GLY A 311 6.86 -14.19 -12.13
N ARG A 312 5.92 -13.56 -11.39
CA ARG A 312 5.37 -12.23 -11.69
C ARG A 312 6.08 -11.13 -10.93
N ILE A 313 5.98 -9.87 -11.34
CA ILE A 313 6.57 -8.77 -10.58
C ILE A 313 5.90 -8.62 -9.22
N PHE A 314 6.75 -8.42 -8.23
CA PHE A 314 6.38 -8.35 -6.83
C PHE A 314 5.64 -7.03 -6.50
N GLY A 315 4.54 -7.11 -5.73
CA GLY A 315 3.69 -5.95 -5.41
C GLY A 315 4.45 -4.87 -4.62
N GLY A 316 5.25 -5.29 -3.64
CA GLY A 316 6.11 -4.41 -2.87
C GLY A 316 7.16 -3.68 -3.70
N PHE A 317 7.62 -4.27 -4.81
CA PHE A 317 8.53 -3.60 -5.74
C PHE A 317 7.82 -2.44 -6.46
N LEU A 318 6.60 -2.65 -6.96
CA LEU A 318 5.81 -1.58 -7.59
C LEU A 318 5.51 -0.46 -6.59
N LEU A 319 5.14 -0.83 -5.36
CA LEU A 319 4.87 0.11 -4.27
C LEU A 319 6.09 0.97 -3.94
N ARG A 320 7.26 0.36 -3.82
CA ARG A 320 8.52 1.07 -3.60
C ARG A 320 8.84 2.04 -4.73
N ARG A 321 8.73 1.60 -5.99
CA ARG A 321 9.04 2.44 -7.16
C ARG A 321 8.09 3.62 -7.27
N ALA A 322 6.80 3.40 -7.00
CA ALA A 322 5.81 4.47 -6.93
C ALA A 322 6.14 5.47 -5.80
N PHE A 323 6.51 4.98 -4.61
CA PHE A 323 6.91 5.82 -3.49
C PHE A 323 8.15 6.67 -3.83
N GLU A 324 9.20 6.07 -4.39
CA GLU A 324 10.44 6.78 -4.78
C GLU A 324 10.14 7.91 -5.77
N LEU A 325 9.27 7.67 -6.76
CA LEU A 325 8.85 8.69 -7.73
C LEU A 325 7.97 9.77 -7.09
N ALA A 326 7.02 9.39 -6.22
CA ALA A 326 6.15 10.34 -5.54
C ALA A 326 6.93 11.27 -4.59
N PHE A 327 7.94 10.72 -3.91
CA PHE A 327 8.87 11.48 -3.07
C PHE A 327 9.66 12.49 -3.93
N ALA A 328 10.25 12.04 -5.05
CA ALA A 328 10.99 12.92 -5.95
C ALA A 328 10.10 14.03 -6.53
N THR A 329 8.88 13.69 -6.94
CA THR A 329 7.88 14.66 -7.43
C THR A 329 7.55 15.71 -6.37
N SER A 330 7.28 15.27 -5.14
CA SER A 330 7.01 16.16 -4.01
C SER A 330 8.19 17.07 -3.69
N TYR A 331 9.42 16.55 -3.82
CA TYR A 331 10.62 17.32 -3.54
C TYR A 331 10.89 18.39 -4.62
N VAL A 332 10.78 18.01 -5.90
CA VAL A 332 10.90 18.95 -7.03
C VAL A 332 9.82 20.03 -6.96
N PHE A 333 8.59 19.66 -6.63
CA PHE A 333 7.46 20.57 -6.51
C PHE A 333 7.58 21.50 -5.30
N GLY A 334 7.86 20.94 -4.13
CA GLY A 334 7.83 21.64 -2.85
C GLY A 334 9.10 22.45 -2.57
N GLY A 335 10.22 22.13 -3.21
CA GLY A 335 11.52 22.75 -2.95
C GLY A 335 12.12 22.45 -1.57
N ALA A 336 11.41 21.69 -0.74
CA ALA A 336 11.81 21.28 0.60
C ALA A 336 11.65 19.76 0.75
N ARG A 337 12.44 19.19 1.67
CA ARG A 337 12.49 17.74 1.89
C ARG A 337 11.09 17.21 2.29
N PRO A 338 10.48 16.31 1.52
CA PRO A 338 9.19 15.73 1.88
C PRO A 338 9.32 14.77 3.07
N ARG A 339 8.34 14.79 3.97
CA ARG A 339 8.15 13.80 5.05
C ARG A 339 6.91 12.97 4.74
N PHE A 340 7.05 11.65 4.70
CA PHE A 340 5.92 10.77 4.38
C PHE A 340 4.83 10.83 5.47
N LYS A 341 3.56 10.91 5.07
CA LYS A 341 2.40 10.88 5.98
C LYS A 341 1.61 9.57 5.86
N SER A 342 1.12 9.31 4.65
CA SER A 342 0.25 8.16 4.41
C SER A 342 0.19 7.80 2.94
N VAL A 343 -0.19 6.57 2.68
CA VAL A 343 -0.62 6.05 1.38
C VAL A 343 -2.09 5.69 1.50
N ARG A 344 -2.91 6.06 0.51
CA ARG A 344 -4.31 5.64 0.48
C ARG A 344 -4.47 4.21 -0.03
N ASP A 345 -5.68 3.70 0.11
CA ASP A 345 -6.09 2.40 -0.44
C ASP A 345 -5.71 2.31 -1.93
N MET A 346 -5.05 1.21 -2.28
CA MET A 346 -4.65 0.90 -3.65
C MET A 346 -5.09 -0.50 -4.02
N ASP A 347 -5.45 -0.69 -5.28
CA ASP A 347 -5.78 -1.99 -5.85
C ASP A 347 -4.75 -2.36 -6.92
N PHE A 348 -4.38 -3.64 -6.96
CA PHE A 348 -3.56 -4.24 -8.00
C PHE A 348 -4.47 -4.79 -9.09
N LEU A 349 -4.76 -3.95 -10.08
CA LEU A 349 -5.76 -4.20 -11.10
C LEU A 349 -5.29 -5.24 -12.13
N LYS A 350 -4.01 -5.18 -12.51
CA LYS A 350 -3.41 -6.08 -13.49
C LYS A 350 -2.08 -6.63 -13.00
N PRO A 351 -1.84 -7.95 -13.19
CA PRO A 351 -0.53 -8.52 -12.94
C PRO A 351 0.49 -7.90 -13.89
N VAL A 352 1.74 -7.84 -13.42
CA VAL A 352 2.88 -7.41 -14.21
C VAL A 352 3.82 -8.60 -14.33
N ASP A 353 4.27 -8.90 -15.54
CA ASP A 353 5.15 -10.02 -15.83
C ASP A 353 6.59 -9.53 -16.08
N VAL A 354 7.55 -10.46 -15.96
CA VAL A 354 8.95 -10.16 -16.30
C VAL A 354 9.07 -9.88 -17.79
N GLY A 355 9.73 -8.79 -18.15
CA GLY A 355 9.85 -8.29 -19.52
C GLY A 355 8.89 -7.16 -19.87
N ASP A 356 7.84 -6.93 -19.06
CA ASP A 356 6.93 -5.81 -19.27
C ASP A 356 7.65 -4.45 -19.16
N LEU A 357 7.32 -3.52 -20.04
CA LEU A 357 7.80 -2.14 -19.97
C LEU A 357 6.89 -1.33 -19.05
N LEU A 358 7.38 -0.99 -17.87
CA LEU A 358 6.66 -0.25 -16.85
C LEU A 358 6.89 1.24 -16.98
N ARG A 359 5.82 2.03 -17.08
CA ARG A 359 5.86 3.49 -17.05
C ARG A 359 5.11 4.02 -15.84
N PHE A 360 5.85 4.58 -14.89
CA PHE A 360 5.31 5.30 -13.75
C PHE A 360 5.18 6.78 -14.09
N LYS A 361 4.01 7.35 -13.89
CA LYS A 361 3.73 8.78 -14.07
C LYS A 361 3.24 9.35 -12.75
N ALA A 362 3.94 10.32 -12.21
CA ALA A 362 3.56 11.01 -10.99
C ALA A 362 3.12 12.43 -11.28
N ARG A 363 2.14 12.93 -10.51
CA ARG A 363 1.73 14.34 -10.50
C ARG A 363 1.21 14.73 -9.13
N VAL A 364 1.36 16.00 -8.78
CA VAL A 364 0.68 16.56 -7.62
C VAL A 364 -0.78 16.79 -7.98
N LEU A 365 -1.70 16.29 -7.14
CA LEU A 365 -3.14 16.48 -7.31
C LEU A 365 -3.64 17.69 -6.54
N HIS A 366 -3.16 17.84 -5.30
CA HIS A 366 -3.73 18.79 -4.36
C HIS A 366 -2.70 19.18 -3.30
N VAL A 367 -2.78 20.43 -2.84
CA VAL A 367 -2.00 20.94 -1.72
C VAL A 367 -2.97 21.43 -0.66
N ASP A 368 -2.88 20.84 0.53
CA ASP A 368 -3.64 21.23 1.69
C ASP A 368 -2.82 22.17 2.56
N THR A 369 -3.28 23.41 2.66
CA THR A 369 -2.69 24.45 3.52
C THR A 369 -3.62 24.82 4.68
N THR A 370 -4.52 23.92 5.10
CA THR A 370 -5.48 24.20 6.18
C THR A 370 -4.78 24.67 7.46
N SER A 371 -5.29 25.75 8.04
CA SER A 371 -4.72 26.46 9.21
C SER A 371 -4.66 25.65 10.51
N LYS A 372 -5.23 24.43 10.54
CA LYS A 372 -5.32 23.59 11.75
C LYS A 372 -4.02 22.84 12.04
N THR A 373 -3.21 22.54 11.04
CA THR A 373 -1.89 21.92 11.20
C THR A 373 -0.89 22.83 10.52
N SER A 374 0.10 23.37 11.23
CA SER A 374 1.13 24.27 10.67
C SER A 374 1.99 23.66 9.54
N GLU A 375 1.66 22.46 9.06
CA GLU A 375 2.37 21.70 8.05
C GLU A 375 1.56 21.59 6.76
N THR A 376 2.16 21.95 5.63
CA THR A 376 1.54 21.83 4.31
C THR A 376 1.58 20.38 3.83
N CYS A 377 0.43 19.83 3.44
CA CYS A 377 0.35 18.47 2.92
C CYS A 377 0.20 18.49 1.40
N VAL A 378 1.01 17.70 0.70
CA VAL A 378 0.99 17.52 -0.75
C VAL A 378 0.50 16.13 -1.07
N ASP A 379 -0.60 16.03 -1.81
CA ASP A 379 -1.15 14.76 -2.31
C ASP A 379 -0.59 14.49 -3.72
N VAL A 380 0.10 13.37 -3.88
CA VAL A 380 0.75 12.96 -5.13
C VAL A 380 0.18 11.64 -5.62
N GLU A 381 -0.35 11.66 -6.83
CA GLU A 381 -0.82 10.47 -7.53
C GLU A 381 0.29 9.91 -8.40
N VAL A 382 0.45 8.58 -8.38
CA VAL A 382 1.35 7.85 -9.28
C VAL A 382 0.57 6.76 -9.99
N GLU A 383 0.55 6.81 -11.32
CA GLU A 383 -0.02 5.77 -12.18
C GLU A 383 1.10 4.85 -12.68
N CYS A 384 0.92 3.54 -12.54
CA CYS A 384 1.80 2.52 -13.11
C CYS A 384 1.12 1.88 -14.31
N LEU A 385 1.67 2.12 -15.50
CA LEU A 385 1.21 1.59 -16.77
C LEU A 385 2.11 0.43 -17.21
N VAL A 386 1.51 -0.68 -17.61
CA VAL A 386 2.17 -1.72 -18.39
C VAL A 386 2.03 -1.33 -19.86
N THR A 387 3.14 -1.11 -20.53
CA THR A 387 3.19 -0.68 -21.92
C THR A 387 3.81 -1.77 -22.78
N LYS A 388 3.24 -1.99 -23.97
CA LYS A 388 3.73 -2.94 -24.95
C LYS A 388 3.85 -2.25 -26.31
N PRO A 389 5.03 -1.69 -26.64
CA PRO A 389 5.23 -0.93 -27.86
C PRO A 389 4.85 -1.70 -29.13
N GLU A 390 5.14 -2.99 -29.18
CA GLU A 390 4.87 -3.87 -30.33
C GLU A 390 3.37 -4.07 -30.57
N GLU A 391 2.58 -4.05 -29.50
CA GLU A 391 1.10 -4.15 -29.56
C GLU A 391 0.45 -2.76 -29.61
N THR A 392 1.22 -1.68 -29.52
CA THR A 392 0.73 -0.30 -29.36
C THR A 392 -0.27 -0.14 -28.22
N SER A 393 -0.11 -0.92 -27.15
CA SER A 393 -1.04 -0.98 -26.03
C SER A 393 -0.41 -0.45 -24.73
N ALA A 394 -1.26 0.16 -23.90
CA ALA A 394 -0.89 0.65 -22.58
C ALA A 394 -2.05 0.42 -21.62
N GLU A 395 -1.79 -0.26 -20.51
CA GLU A 395 -2.82 -0.65 -19.56
C GLU A 395 -2.45 -0.21 -18.14
N LEU A 396 -3.41 0.38 -17.43
CA LEU A 396 -3.24 0.76 -16.03
C LEU A 396 -3.19 -0.50 -15.15
N SER A 397 -2.06 -0.69 -14.47
CA SER A 397 -1.86 -1.78 -13.51
C SER A 397 -2.18 -1.33 -12.08
N ASN A 398 -1.73 -0.13 -11.70
CA ASN A 398 -1.94 0.43 -10.36
C ASN A 398 -2.05 1.95 -10.39
N THR A 399 -2.80 2.49 -9.42
CA THR A 399 -2.75 3.91 -9.05
C THR A 399 -2.46 4.01 -7.57
N PHE A 400 -1.45 4.81 -7.22
CA PHE A 400 -1.01 5.06 -5.85
C PHE A 400 -1.28 6.52 -5.51
N LEU A 401 -1.78 6.78 -4.30
CA LEU A 401 -1.98 8.14 -3.82
C LEU A 401 -1.24 8.33 -2.50
N PHE A 402 -0.13 9.04 -2.56
CA PHE A 402 0.74 9.35 -1.44
C PHE A 402 0.42 10.75 -0.90
N THR A 403 0.51 10.93 0.41
CA THR A 403 0.48 12.25 1.04
C THR A 403 1.82 12.47 1.74
N PHE A 404 2.43 13.62 1.48
CA PHE A 404 3.67 14.07 2.11
C PHE A 404 3.45 15.39 2.83
N HIS A 405 4.11 15.58 3.97
CA HIS A 405 4.32 16.90 4.54
C HIS A 405 5.50 17.55 3.83
N VAL A 406 5.34 18.81 3.46
CA VAL A 406 6.41 19.65 2.93
C VAL A 406 6.47 20.88 3.83
N GLU A 407 7.64 21.17 4.37
CA GLU A 407 7.84 22.34 5.22
C GLU A 407 7.57 23.60 4.40
N ASN A 408 6.73 24.47 4.98
CA ASN A 408 6.30 25.72 4.40
C ASN A 408 6.80 26.85 5.31
N GLU A 409 8.11 26.90 5.53
CA GLU A 409 8.69 27.99 6.31
C GLU A 409 8.68 29.27 5.48
N ALA A 410 7.88 30.25 5.91
CA ALA A 410 7.99 31.64 5.48
C ALA A 410 9.33 32.31 5.92
N GLY A 411 10.33 31.52 6.33
CA GLY A 411 11.65 31.95 6.78
C GLY A 411 12.84 31.15 6.22
N GLY A 412 12.61 30.19 5.29
CA GLY A 412 13.70 29.59 4.51
C GLY A 412 14.40 30.65 3.65
N ARG A 413 15.64 30.39 3.18
CA ARG A 413 16.54 31.35 2.49
C ARG A 413 15.89 32.28 1.44
N ASP A 414 14.77 31.88 0.82
CA ASP A 414 14.04 32.64 -0.22
C ASP A 414 12.55 32.96 0.08
N GLY A 415 12.00 32.60 1.25
CA GLY A 415 10.60 32.89 1.60
C GLY A 415 9.52 32.28 0.67
N ARG A 416 9.87 31.22 -0.10
CA ARG A 416 8.97 30.62 -1.10
C ARG A 416 7.93 29.72 -0.45
N LYS A 417 6.66 30.08 -0.61
CA LYS A 417 5.50 29.28 -0.21
C LYS A 417 5.25 28.16 -1.23
N VAL A 418 4.86 26.97 -0.75
CA VAL A 418 4.38 25.89 -1.63
C VAL A 418 3.17 26.38 -2.43
N ARG A 419 3.23 26.25 -3.76
CA ARG A 419 2.18 26.71 -4.67
C ARG A 419 0.92 25.84 -4.55
N ARG A 420 -0.25 26.42 -4.82
CA ARG A 420 -1.49 25.65 -5.02
C ARG A 420 -1.42 24.93 -6.36
N VAL A 421 -2.10 23.79 -6.45
CA VAL A 421 -2.18 23.01 -7.69
C VAL A 421 -3.60 23.10 -8.24
N LEU A 422 -3.70 23.44 -9.52
CA LEU A 422 -4.95 23.59 -10.24
C LEU A 422 -5.15 22.41 -11.20
N PRO A 423 -6.37 21.87 -11.28
CA PRO A 423 -6.68 20.79 -12.20
C PRO A 423 -6.64 21.27 -13.65
N ALA A 424 -6.27 20.38 -14.57
CA ALA A 424 -6.16 20.70 -15.99
C ALA A 424 -7.52 20.71 -16.72
N SER A 425 -8.50 19.97 -16.20
CA SER A 425 -9.81 19.80 -16.84
C SER A 425 -10.93 19.61 -15.81
N ARG A 426 -12.19 19.60 -16.27
CA ARG A 426 -13.35 19.34 -15.40
C ARG A 426 -13.30 17.95 -14.78
N GLU A 427 -12.86 16.97 -15.56
CA GLU A 427 -12.67 15.60 -15.10
C GLU A 427 -11.55 15.51 -14.07
N ASP A 428 -10.43 16.22 -14.31
CA ASP A 428 -9.31 16.30 -13.37
C ASP A 428 -9.74 16.96 -12.05
N ALA A 429 -10.54 18.03 -12.12
CA ALA A 429 -11.10 18.69 -10.94
C ALA A 429 -12.03 17.75 -10.15
N ALA A 430 -12.90 17.02 -10.84
CA ALA A 430 -13.77 16.03 -10.21
C ALA A 430 -12.95 14.89 -9.59
N HIS A 431 -11.85 14.46 -10.23
CA HIS A 431 -10.94 13.45 -9.70
C HIS A 431 -10.23 13.93 -8.44
N VAL A 432 -9.71 15.16 -8.43
CA VAL A 432 -9.13 15.80 -7.23
C VAL A 432 -10.14 15.84 -6.08
N TRP A 433 -11.39 16.20 -6.35
CA TRP A 433 -12.44 16.18 -5.33
C TRP A 433 -12.64 14.79 -4.72
N GLU A 434 -12.86 13.77 -5.55
CA GLU A 434 -13.14 12.40 -5.06
C GLU A 434 -11.93 11.79 -4.35
N ARG A 435 -10.71 12.06 -4.82
CA ARG A 435 -9.49 11.44 -4.31
C ARG A 435 -8.90 12.17 -3.11
N CYS A 436 -8.92 13.50 -3.10
CA CYS A 436 -8.24 14.31 -2.09
C CYS A 436 -9.21 14.87 -1.05
N LEU A 437 -10.28 15.54 -1.49
CA LEU A 437 -11.15 16.37 -0.64
C LEU A 437 -12.28 15.59 0.03
N ARG A 438 -13.12 14.89 -0.74
CA ARG A 438 -14.28 14.15 -0.22
C ARG A 438 -13.93 13.23 0.96
N PRO A 439 -12.86 12.42 0.90
CA PRO A 439 -12.61 11.49 2.00
C PRO A 439 -12.09 12.16 3.27
N ARG A 440 -11.71 13.45 3.23
CA ARG A 440 -11.39 14.24 4.43
C ARG A 440 -12.65 14.79 5.10
N LEU A 441 -13.75 14.92 4.35
CA LEU A 441 -15.07 15.27 4.87
C LEU A 441 -15.73 14.05 5.54
N ASP A 442 -15.56 12.86 4.96
CA ASP A 442 -16.12 11.62 5.51
C ASP A 442 -15.46 11.20 6.85
N THR A 443 -14.21 11.60 7.10
CA THR A 443 -13.46 11.22 8.31
C THR A 443 -13.95 11.87 9.61
N GLU A 444 -14.87 12.83 9.57
CA GLU A 444 -15.52 13.32 10.81
C GLU A 444 -16.51 12.30 11.42
N THR A 445 -16.81 11.19 10.74
CA THR A 445 -17.81 10.21 11.22
C THR A 445 -17.35 8.75 11.30
N ASP A 446 -16.17 8.40 10.78
CA ASP A 446 -15.84 6.99 10.47
C ASP A 446 -14.77 6.34 11.37
N TYR A 447 -14.16 7.07 12.30
CA TYR A 447 -13.24 6.52 13.30
C TYR A 447 -13.42 7.24 14.63
N GLY A 448 -14.13 6.60 15.58
CA GLY A 448 -14.31 7.13 16.92
C GLY A 448 -12.97 7.29 17.65
N ARG A 449 -12.51 8.54 17.76
CA ARG A 449 -11.95 9.21 18.95
C ARG A 449 -11.39 10.56 18.55
#